data_AF-A0A5N9AAF4-F1
#
_entry.id   AF-A0A5N9AAF4-F1
#
_cell.length_a   1.000
_cell.length_b   1.000
_cell.length_c   1.000
_cell.angle_alpha   90.00
_cell.angle_beta   90.00
_cell.angle_gamma   90.00
#
_symmetry.space_group_name_H-M   'P 1'
#
loop_
_entity.id
_entity.type
_entity.pdbx_description
1 polymer ?
#
loop_
_entity_poly.entity_id
_entity_poly.type
_entity_poly.pdbx_seq_one_letter_code
_entity_poly.pdbx_strand_id
1 'polypeptide(L)'
;DMSELFFSNNSTSKRESFLYYNEDELEAIRYKNWKLHFKKEGKLIYELYDLGNDIGEEVNLYNENKEIVTELSSLADDYRKSLGDKFYDMKGEEVRPAGRITDPKPLTEFDENHPYMYAEYDKGERG
;
A
#
# COMPACT_ATOMS: atom_id res chain seq x y z
N ASP A 1 -9.22 -0.84 14.64
CA ASP A 1 -9.26 0.29 15.59
C ASP A 1 -7.92 0.34 16.32
N MET A 2 -7.31 1.53 16.44
CA MET A 2 -6.00 1.76 17.06
C MET A 2 -6.11 2.59 18.36
N SER A 3 -7.33 2.86 18.83
CA SER A 3 -7.58 3.74 19.98
C SER A 3 -6.83 3.30 21.25
N GLU A 4 -6.75 1.99 21.51
CA GLU A 4 -5.98 1.46 22.63
C GLU A 4 -4.48 1.79 22.53
N LEU A 5 -3.87 1.68 21.35
CA LEU A 5 -2.44 2.01 21.18
C LEU A 5 -2.17 3.50 21.43
N PHE A 6 -3.10 4.38 21.03
CA PHE A 6 -2.91 5.83 21.16
C PHE A 6 -3.24 6.38 22.54
N PHE A 7 -4.25 5.81 23.22
CA PHE A 7 -4.81 6.41 24.44
C PHE A 7 -4.67 5.54 25.69
N SER A 8 -4.17 4.30 25.57
CA SER A 8 -3.83 3.48 26.73
C SER A 8 -2.31 3.42 26.93
N ASN A 9 -1.87 3.08 28.14
CA ASN A 9 -0.46 2.81 28.44
C ASN A 9 0.04 1.46 27.87
N ASN A 10 -0.70 0.86 26.93
CA ASN A 10 -0.34 -0.39 26.29
C ASN A 10 0.42 -0.12 24.99
N SER A 11 1.61 -0.70 24.85
CA SER A 11 2.47 -0.55 23.68
C SER A 11 2.24 -1.60 22.59
N THR A 12 1.10 -2.28 22.59
CA THR A 12 0.78 -3.35 21.62
C THR A 12 -0.24 -2.92 20.57
N SER A 13 0.11 -3.12 19.31
CA SER A 13 -0.79 -2.94 18.16
C SER A 13 -1.62 -4.20 17.95
N LYS A 14 -2.90 -4.05 17.61
CA LYS A 14 -3.77 -5.17 17.18
C LYS A 14 -3.41 -5.70 15.78
N ARG A 15 -2.61 -4.97 15.00
CA ARG A 15 -2.19 -5.38 13.65
C ARG A 15 -1.02 -6.34 13.74
N GLU A 16 -1.22 -7.57 13.26
CA GLU A 16 -0.15 -8.56 13.15
C GLU A 16 0.53 -8.57 11.78
N SER A 17 -0.17 -8.13 10.74
CA SER A 17 0.28 -8.15 9.35
C SER A 17 0.32 -6.77 8.70
N PHE A 18 1.15 -6.63 7.68
CA PHE A 18 1.26 -5.45 6.84
C PHE A 18 1.55 -5.87 5.38
N LEU A 19 0.91 -5.19 4.42
CA LEU A 19 1.03 -5.50 2.99
C LEU A 19 1.79 -4.39 2.28
N TYR A 20 2.65 -4.77 1.34
CA TYR A 20 3.43 -3.86 0.51
C TYR A 20 2.95 -4.01 -0.92
N TYR A 21 2.16 -3.05 -1.39
CA TYR A 21 1.71 -2.95 -2.77
C TYR A 21 2.59 -1.98 -3.54
N ASN A 22 2.90 -2.32 -4.78
CA ASN A 22 3.41 -1.41 -5.79
C ASN A 22 2.32 -1.25 -6.86
N GLU A 23 1.75 -0.05 -6.95
CA GLU A 23 0.48 0.19 -7.64
C GLU A 23 -0.62 -0.79 -7.19
N ASP A 24 -0.99 -1.74 -8.04
CA ASP A 24 -2.03 -2.74 -7.87
C ASP A 24 -1.48 -4.17 -7.76
N GLU A 25 -0.17 -4.32 -7.57
CA GLU A 25 0.51 -5.61 -7.43
C GLU A 25 1.01 -5.80 -5.99
N LEU A 26 0.74 -6.96 -5.40
CA LEU A 26 1.23 -7.31 -4.07
C LEU A 26 2.70 -7.76 -4.15
N GLU A 27 3.62 -6.90 -3.73
CA GLU A 27 5.07 -7.18 -3.78
C GLU A 27 5.56 -7.95 -2.56
N ALA A 28 5.06 -7.64 -1.36
CA ALA A 28 5.46 -8.34 -0.15
C ALA A 28 4.37 -8.36 0.94
N ILE A 29 4.49 -9.32 1.85
CA ILE A 29 3.71 -9.38 3.08
C ILE A 29 4.65 -9.47 4.28
N ARG A 30 4.33 -8.73 5.34
CA ARG A 30 4.97 -8.86 6.65
C ARG A 30 3.98 -9.42 7.65
N TYR A 31 4.39 -10.41 8.42
CA TYR A 31 3.70 -10.90 9.60
C TYR A 31 4.67 -10.87 10.79
N LYS A 32 4.39 -10.03 11.78
CA LYS A 32 5.30 -9.78 12.92
C LYS A 32 6.71 -9.43 12.43
N ASN A 33 7.70 -10.28 12.65
CA ASN A 33 9.08 -10.06 12.24
C ASN A 33 9.38 -10.60 10.84
N TRP A 34 8.56 -11.52 10.32
CA TRP A 34 8.82 -12.14 9.02
C TRP A 34 8.29 -11.29 7.89
N LYS A 35 9.11 -11.08 6.88
CA LYS A 35 8.72 -10.41 5.63
C LYS A 35 9.06 -11.28 4.44
N LEU A 36 8.03 -11.64 3.69
CA LEU A 36 8.11 -12.43 2.47
C LEU A 36 7.89 -11.52 1.26
N HIS A 37 8.85 -11.50 0.35
CA HIS A 37 8.73 -10.85 -0.94
C HIS A 37 8.34 -11.85 -2.01
N PHE A 38 7.40 -11.46 -2.85
CA PHE A 38 6.98 -12.18 -4.05
C PHE A 38 7.55 -11.51 -5.31
N LYS A 39 7.70 -10.19 -5.27
CA LYS A 39 8.08 -9.36 -6.40
C LYS A 39 8.77 -8.09 -5.92
N LYS A 40 9.65 -7.53 -6.75
CA LYS A 40 10.28 -6.23 -6.54
C LYS A 40 10.56 -5.58 -7.88
N GLU A 41 10.07 -4.36 -8.07
CA GLU A 41 10.31 -3.57 -9.29
C GLU A 41 10.00 -4.33 -10.59
N GLY A 42 8.84 -5.03 -10.63
CA GLY A 42 8.45 -5.78 -11.83
C GLY A 42 9.02 -7.21 -11.92
N LYS A 43 9.96 -7.61 -11.06
CA LYS A 43 10.61 -8.92 -11.13
C LYS A 43 10.17 -9.84 -10.01
N LEU A 44 9.82 -11.09 -10.34
CA LEU A 44 9.55 -12.13 -9.35
C LEU A 44 10.82 -12.44 -8.56
N ILE A 45 10.69 -12.49 -7.24
CA ILE A 45 11.75 -12.83 -6.30
C ILE A 45 11.18 -13.76 -5.24
N TYR A 46 12.07 -14.56 -4.63
CA TYR A 46 11.73 -15.54 -3.61
C TYR A 46 12.62 -15.28 -2.40
N GLU A 47 12.22 -14.29 -1.61
CA GLU A 47 13.04 -13.79 -0.51
C GLU A 47 12.21 -13.71 0.77
N LEU A 48 12.72 -14.32 1.84
CA LEU A 48 12.14 -14.27 3.18
C LEU A 48 13.18 -13.72 4.14
N TYR A 49 12.80 -12.71 4.92
CA TYR A 49 13.67 -12.05 5.88
C TYR A 49 13.05 -12.05 7.28
N ASP A 50 13.89 -12.16 8.30
CA ASP A 50 13.53 -11.93 9.70
C ASP A 50 13.94 -10.51 10.10
N LEU A 51 13.01 -9.56 10.00
CA LEU A 51 13.22 -8.16 10.32
C LEU A 51 13.51 -7.89 11.81
N GLY A 52 13.33 -8.88 12.69
CA GLY A 52 13.71 -8.75 14.09
C GLY A 52 15.23 -8.81 14.28
N ASN A 53 15.92 -9.61 13.46
CA ASN A 53 17.36 -9.81 13.51
C ASN A 53 18.09 -9.13 12.34
N ASP A 54 17.41 -8.96 11.21
CA ASP A 54 17.94 -8.43 9.95
C ASP A 54 16.98 -7.39 9.37
N ILE A 55 17.04 -6.17 9.92
CA ILE A 55 16.25 -5.03 9.43
C ILE A 55 16.68 -4.55 8.04
N GLY A 56 17.90 -4.91 7.61
CA GLY A 56 18.48 -4.53 6.32
C GLY A 56 18.06 -5.43 5.16
N GLU A 57 17.39 -6.55 5.44
CA GLU A 57 17.01 -7.55 4.44
C GLU A 57 18.24 -8.09 3.69
N GLU A 58 19.31 -8.41 4.43
CA GLU A 58 20.59 -8.88 3.90
C GLU A 58 20.63 -10.41 3.73
N VAL A 59 20.00 -11.17 4.62
CA VAL A 59 20.09 -12.64 4.67
C VAL A 59 18.77 -13.28 4.23
N ASN A 60 18.75 -13.83 3.02
CA ASN A 60 17.58 -14.53 2.49
C ASN A 60 17.42 -15.94 3.11
N LEU A 61 16.33 -16.14 3.86
CA LEU A 61 15.99 -17.38 4.57
C LEU A 61 14.89 -18.21 3.88
N TYR A 62 14.54 -17.90 2.63
CA TYR A 62 13.40 -18.49 1.91
C TYR A 62 13.48 -20.01 1.81
N ASN A 63 14.64 -20.55 1.43
CA ASN A 63 14.81 -22.00 1.24
C ASN A 63 14.87 -22.78 2.57
N GLU A 64 15.26 -22.10 3.64
CA GLU A 64 15.46 -22.69 4.97
C GLU A 64 14.14 -22.79 5.74
N ASN A 65 13.21 -21.86 5.52
CA ASN A 65 11.97 -21.73 6.30
C ASN A 65 10.72 -21.86 5.43
N LYS A 66 10.58 -22.99 4.72
CA LYS A 66 9.46 -23.25 3.80
C LYS A 66 8.07 -23.25 4.46
N GLU A 67 8.02 -23.64 5.74
CA GLU A 67 6.77 -23.61 6.52
C GLU A 67 6.25 -22.17 6.65
N ILE A 68 7.13 -21.23 7.04
CA ILE A 68 6.81 -19.80 7.18
C ILE A 68 6.42 -19.20 5.82
N VAL A 69 7.15 -19.55 4.76
CA VAL A 69 6.79 -19.13 3.40
C VAL A 69 5.37 -19.57 3.04
N THR A 70 4.99 -20.80 3.37
CA THR A 70 3.67 -21.35 3.06
C THR A 70 2.57 -20.61 3.84
N GLU A 71 2.78 -20.37 5.14
CA GLU A 71 1.83 -19.63 5.98
C GLU A 71 1.63 -18.19 5.49
N LEU A 72 2.73 -17.48 5.22
CA LEU A 72 2.69 -16.11 4.71
C LEU A 72 2.08 -16.03 3.30
N SER A 73 2.33 -17.03 2.46
CA SER A 73 1.72 -17.09 1.13
C SER A 73 0.22 -17.29 1.21
N SER A 74 -0.26 -18.18 2.07
CA SER A 74 -1.70 -18.36 2.29
C SER A 74 -2.36 -17.10 2.84
N LEU A 75 -1.69 -16.42 3.78
CA LEU A 75 -2.18 -15.15 4.31
C LEU A 75 -2.23 -14.06 3.22
N ALA A 76 -1.21 -13.99 2.37
CA ALA A 76 -1.19 -13.09 1.22
C ALA A 76 -2.33 -13.38 0.25
N ASP A 77 -2.64 -14.65 -0.03
CA ASP A 77 -3.73 -15.04 -0.93
C ASP A 77 -5.10 -14.57 -0.44
N ASP A 78 -5.33 -14.58 0.88
CA ASP A 78 -6.57 -14.04 1.45
C ASP A 78 -6.66 -12.52 1.27
N TYR A 79 -5.53 -11.80 1.33
CA TYR A 79 -5.49 -10.38 1.01
C TYR A 79 -5.61 -10.10 -0.49
N ARG A 80 -5.09 -10.96 -1.36
CA ARG A 80 -5.29 -10.85 -2.82
C ARG A 80 -6.76 -10.97 -3.19
N LYS A 81 -7.51 -11.86 -2.52
CA LYS A 81 -8.97 -11.97 -2.73
C LYS A 81 -9.73 -10.70 -2.32
N SER A 82 -9.35 -10.07 -1.20
CA SER A 82 -10.05 -8.87 -0.73
C SER A 82 -9.64 -7.60 -1.46
N LEU A 83 -8.34 -7.36 -1.66
CA LEU A 83 -7.80 -6.10 -2.20
C LEU A 83 -7.44 -6.17 -3.68
N GLY A 84 -7.26 -7.37 -4.23
CA GLY A 84 -6.85 -7.60 -5.62
C GLY A 84 -5.34 -7.76 -5.77
N ASP A 85 -4.96 -8.26 -6.94
CA ASP A 85 -3.56 -8.37 -7.37
C ASP A 85 -3.52 -8.40 -8.90
N LYS A 86 -3.06 -7.29 -9.50
CA LYS A 86 -3.02 -7.12 -10.95
C LYS A 86 -2.08 -8.12 -11.62
N PHE A 87 -1.05 -8.58 -10.92
CA PHE A 87 -0.11 -9.56 -11.48
C PHE A 87 -0.80 -10.88 -11.83
N TYR A 88 -1.75 -11.31 -10.99
CA TYR A 88 -2.56 -12.50 -11.20
C TYR A 88 -3.91 -12.20 -11.86
N ASP A 89 -4.12 -10.98 -12.35
CA ASP A 89 -5.41 -10.49 -12.87
C ASP A 89 -6.58 -10.69 -11.86
N MET A 90 -6.27 -10.57 -10.57
CA MET A 90 -7.24 -10.74 -9.48
C MET A 90 -7.86 -9.39 -9.14
N LYS A 91 -9.19 -9.29 -9.31
CA LYS A 91 -9.96 -8.14 -8.84
C LYS A 91 -10.44 -8.37 -7.40
N GLY A 92 -10.03 -7.52 -6.47
CA GLY A 92 -10.41 -7.64 -5.07
C GLY A 92 -11.90 -7.40 -4.82
N GLU A 93 -12.49 -8.17 -3.92
CA GLU A 93 -13.91 -8.10 -3.54
C GLU A 93 -14.26 -6.81 -2.74
N GLU A 94 -13.29 -6.22 -2.04
CA GLU A 94 -13.46 -5.03 -1.21
C GLU A 94 -12.99 -3.74 -1.90
N VAL A 95 -12.62 -3.81 -3.18
CA VAL A 95 -12.17 -2.65 -3.96
C VAL A 95 -13.36 -1.75 -4.29
N ARG A 96 -13.34 -0.54 -3.72
CA ARG A 96 -14.39 0.45 -3.98
C ARG A 96 -14.29 1.01 -5.40
N PRO A 97 -15.41 1.13 -6.14
CA PRO A 97 -15.39 1.77 -7.44
C PRO A 97 -15.06 3.26 -7.31
N ALA A 98 -14.39 3.81 -8.32
CA ALA A 98 -14.17 5.25 -8.41
C ALA A 98 -15.52 5.97 -8.48
N GLY A 99 -15.73 6.95 -7.60
CA GLY A 99 -16.89 7.85 -7.69
C GLY A 99 -16.79 8.70 -8.96
N ARG A 100 -17.75 8.55 -9.88
CA ARG A 100 -17.84 9.37 -11.09
C ARG A 100 -19.12 10.19 -11.06
N ILE A 101 -19.01 11.48 -11.37
CA ILE A 101 -20.14 12.41 -11.50
C ILE A 101 -20.21 12.78 -12.99
N THR A 102 -21.40 12.73 -13.58
CA THR A 102 -21.60 12.98 -15.02
C THR A 102 -21.36 14.43 -15.41
N ASP A 103 -21.72 15.37 -14.53
CA ASP A 103 -21.57 16.81 -14.72
C ASP A 103 -20.83 17.39 -13.50
N PRO A 104 -19.49 17.23 -13.43
CA PRO A 104 -18.71 17.74 -12.32
C PRO A 104 -18.73 19.27 -12.35
N LYS A 105 -19.28 19.89 -11.31
CA LYS A 105 -19.26 21.34 -11.14
C LYS A 105 -17.98 21.75 -10.41
N PRO A 106 -17.20 22.71 -10.92
CA PRO A 106 -16.04 23.23 -10.19
C PRO A 106 -16.50 23.88 -8.88
N LEU A 107 -15.67 23.79 -7.84
CA LEU A 107 -15.95 24.45 -6.55
C LEU A 107 -15.85 25.98 -6.65
N THR A 108 -15.25 26.48 -7.72
CA THR A 108 -15.06 27.90 -8.00
C THR A 108 -15.65 28.23 -9.37
N GLU A 109 -16.31 29.37 -9.43
CA GLU A 109 -16.81 29.98 -10.67
C GLU A 109 -16.12 31.33 -10.81
N PHE A 110 -15.68 31.70 -12.01
CA PHE A 110 -15.10 33.02 -12.23
C PHE A 110 -16.15 34.10 -11.97
N ASP A 111 -15.89 34.97 -11.00
CA ASP A 111 -16.68 36.16 -10.70
C ASP A 111 -15.86 37.42 -11.03
N GLU A 112 -16.30 38.20 -12.02
CA GLU A 112 -15.67 39.44 -12.44
C GLU A 112 -15.63 40.53 -11.35
N ASN A 113 -16.50 40.43 -10.35
CA ASN A 113 -16.57 41.36 -9.22
C ASN A 113 -15.80 40.85 -7.98
N HIS A 114 -15.20 39.66 -8.06
CA HIS A 114 -14.39 39.08 -7.00
C HIS A 114 -12.90 39.23 -7.33
N PRO A 115 -12.06 39.79 -6.44
CA PRO A 115 -10.64 39.94 -6.72
C PRO A 115 -9.95 38.57 -6.83
N TYR A 116 -9.60 38.18 -8.06
CA TYR A 116 -8.76 37.01 -8.30
C TYR A 116 -7.29 37.37 -8.16
N MET A 117 -6.62 36.73 -7.22
CA MET A 117 -5.16 36.75 -7.14
C MET A 117 -4.62 35.85 -8.24
N TYR A 118 -4.11 36.46 -9.31
CA TYR A 118 -3.42 35.74 -10.38
C TYR A 118 -1.94 35.62 -9.99
N ALA A 119 -1.48 34.40 -9.72
CA ALA A 119 -0.09 34.18 -9.35
C ALA A 119 0.83 34.59 -10.53
N GLU A 120 1.92 35.29 -10.22
CA GLU A 120 2.79 35.89 -11.25
C GLU A 120 3.39 34.85 -12.20
N TYR A 121 3.65 33.63 -11.72
CA TYR A 121 4.20 32.53 -12.51
C TYR A 121 3.21 31.86 -13.46
N ASP A 122 1.90 32.12 -13.33
CA ASP A 122 0.89 31.59 -14.24
C ASP A 122 0.74 32.47 -15.50
N LYS A 123 1.38 33.66 -15.53
CA LYS A 123 1.28 34.59 -16.67
C LYS A 123 2.00 34.00 -17.87
N GLY A 124 1.33 33.97 -19.03
CA GLY A 124 1.91 33.55 -20.31
C GLY A 124 3.04 34.46 -20.81
N GLU A 125 3.14 35.67 -20.25
CA GLU A 125 4.27 36.57 -20.45
C GLU A 125 5.34 36.24 -19.40
N ARG A 126 6.33 35.43 -19.82
CA ARG A 126 7.58 35.31 -19.08
C ARG A 126 8.33 36.63 -19.22
N GLY A 127 8.63 37.29 -18.09
CA GLY A 127 9.54 38.42 -18.03
C GLY A 127 10.96 38.05 -18.43
#